data_AF-A0A2E4PTA5-F1
#
_entry.id   AF-A0A2E4PTA5-F1
#
_cell.length_a   1.000
_cell.length_b   1.000
_cell.length_c   1.000
_cell.angle_alpha   90.00
_cell.angle_beta   90.00
_cell.angle_gamma   90.00
#
_symmetry.space_group_name_H-M   'P 1'
#
loop_
_entity.id
_entity.type
_entity.pdbx_description
1 polymer ?
#
loop_
_entity_poly.entity_id
_entity_poly.type
_entity_poly.pdbx_seq_one_letter_code
_entity_poly.pdbx_strand_id
1 'polypeptide(L)'
;MKNIRNFSIIAHIDHGKSTLADRMLEVTSTISERKMRNQVLDKMDLERERGITIKMQPVRMNWKSGDKEFILNLIDTPGHIDFSYEVSRALKAVEGVVLLVDATQGIQAQTLSVLHLAREQDLVVIPVLSKIDSPLARTEDIKADLSLLLEIDEDEIRTTSGKTGEGVADLLDVIVNKVPAPDIEGNDLRALIFDFQYSDHRGIVLFVRIIEGVLKRGEKVTFAEAGEQFTALETGIFTPEEETRDALSVGEIGYIITGIKKPGIVGVGDTVLSLRSNTEALPGYREPRPVIWASVYPESQDDLALLRQSLERLRLMDSSLSYEEESSGVMGRGFRCGFLGMLHMEIITERLRREFDVELIVTLPTTVYEVTLKDGAIQTVYTPTRFPNDGEAAGIREQWVRASILAPSGHLSGIMPLLHEHEGMVVETETMPDGRTQIIAEMPLREMMRNFFDKLKNISSGFASLSYEQIEMRDANVTRLDILIAEELSPAFSRIVSKRRLEEEAREMVVKLKDMLPKQLFVVKIQAKSQGRIIAGEKISAMRKDVTGYLYGGDITRKKKLLEKQKKGKKKALARGRVHIPHEVFMKVMRSE
;
A
#
# COMPACT_ATOMS: atom_id res chain seq x y z
N MET A 1 5.27 21.49 -30.94
CA MET A 1 4.96 21.62 -29.51
C MET A 1 3.46 21.79 -29.23
N LYS A 2 2.71 22.63 -29.98
CA LYS A 2 1.22 22.71 -29.88
C LYS A 2 0.46 21.39 -30.09
N ASN A 3 1.13 20.35 -30.58
CA ASN A 3 0.54 19.05 -30.89
C ASN A 3 0.91 17.97 -29.85
N ILE A 4 1.48 18.34 -28.71
CA ILE A 4 1.72 17.41 -27.59
C ILE A 4 0.49 17.44 -26.68
N ARG A 5 0.09 16.28 -26.15
CA ARG A 5 -0.90 16.14 -25.07
C ARG A 5 -0.34 15.20 -24.02
N ASN A 6 -0.22 15.65 -22.78
CA ASN A 6 0.11 14.76 -21.68
C ASN A 6 -1.15 14.48 -20.87
N PHE A 7 -1.43 13.21 -20.63
CA PHE A 7 -2.60 12.79 -19.87
C PHE A 7 -2.34 11.52 -19.09
N SER A 8 -3.16 11.29 -18.07
CA SER A 8 -3.16 10.06 -17.28
C SER A 8 -4.52 9.39 -17.33
N ILE A 9 -4.58 8.07 -17.12
CA ILE A 9 -5.87 7.39 -16.91
C ILE A 9 -6.04 7.17 -15.42
N ILE A 10 -7.16 7.64 -14.87
CA ILE A 10 -7.53 7.46 -13.47
C ILE A 10 -8.84 6.65 -13.39
N ALA A 11 -8.88 5.67 -12.50
CA ALA A 11 -10.01 4.75 -12.39
C ALA A 11 -10.01 4.06 -11.02
N HIS A 12 -11.17 3.50 -10.64
CA HIS A 12 -11.21 2.49 -9.58
C HIS A 12 -10.53 1.20 -10.06
N ILE A 13 -10.12 0.37 -9.10
CA ILE A 13 -9.58 -0.97 -9.38
C ILE A 13 -10.56 -1.74 -10.29
N ASP A 14 -10.02 -2.51 -11.21
CA ASP A 14 -10.76 -3.33 -12.19
C ASP A 14 -11.67 -2.58 -13.17
N HIS A 15 -11.68 -1.24 -13.21
CA HIS A 15 -12.44 -0.49 -14.23
C HIS A 15 -11.85 -0.57 -15.65
N GLY A 16 -10.77 -1.33 -15.87
CA GLY A 16 -10.23 -1.62 -17.19
C GLY A 16 -9.17 -0.63 -17.69
N LYS A 17 -8.48 0.06 -16.78
CA LYS A 17 -7.42 1.03 -17.08
C LYS A 17 -6.30 0.45 -17.98
N SER A 18 -5.64 -0.62 -17.53
CA SER A 18 -4.55 -1.25 -18.30
C SER A 18 -5.03 -1.77 -19.65
N THR A 19 -6.24 -2.35 -19.70
CA THR A 19 -6.83 -2.85 -20.94
C THR A 19 -7.15 -1.71 -21.93
N LEU A 20 -7.60 -0.56 -21.45
CA LEU A 20 -7.79 0.62 -22.30
C LEU A 20 -6.45 1.15 -22.81
N ALA A 21 -5.43 1.23 -21.95
CA ALA A 21 -4.09 1.65 -22.34
C ALA A 21 -3.51 0.75 -23.44
N ASP A 22 -3.59 -0.58 -23.30
CA ASP A 22 -3.18 -1.52 -24.34
C ASP A 22 -3.87 -1.26 -25.66
N ARG A 23 -5.19 -1.01 -25.61
CA ARG A 23 -5.98 -0.77 -26.81
C ARG A 23 -5.63 0.55 -27.48
N MET A 24 -5.28 1.59 -26.72
CA MET A 24 -4.73 2.83 -27.26
C MET A 24 -3.39 2.59 -27.97
N LEU A 25 -2.51 1.76 -27.40
CA LEU A 25 -1.22 1.40 -28.00
C LEU A 25 -1.38 0.63 -29.32
N GLU A 26 -2.40 -0.23 -29.40
CA GLU A 26 -2.73 -1.00 -30.60
C GLU A 26 -3.31 -0.10 -31.70
N VAL A 27 -4.31 0.71 -31.36
CA VAL A 27 -4.99 1.62 -32.32
C VAL A 27 -4.03 2.67 -32.87
N THR A 28 -3.08 3.15 -32.05
CA THR A 28 -2.03 4.09 -32.48
C THR A 28 -0.89 3.39 -33.25
N SER A 29 -0.92 2.06 -33.40
CA SER A 29 0.16 1.26 -33.99
C SER A 29 1.52 1.49 -33.32
N THR A 30 1.51 1.88 -32.05
CA THR A 30 2.73 2.11 -31.25
C THR A 30 3.44 0.78 -31.00
N ILE A 31 2.68 -0.31 -30.86
CA ILE A 31 3.18 -1.67 -30.77
C ILE A 31 2.67 -2.46 -31.97
N SER A 32 3.53 -3.29 -32.56
CA SER A 32 3.09 -4.22 -33.61
C SER A 32 2.21 -5.32 -33.02
N GLU A 33 1.18 -5.75 -33.75
CA GLU A 33 0.28 -6.83 -33.32
C GLU A 33 1.00 -8.09 -32.84
N ARG A 34 2.18 -8.40 -33.39
CA ARG A 34 3.00 -9.56 -33.01
C ARG A 34 3.65 -9.44 -31.62
N LYS A 35 3.87 -8.21 -31.16
CA LYS A 35 4.41 -7.91 -29.83
C LYS A 35 3.31 -7.61 -28.80
N MET A 36 2.07 -7.49 -29.24
CA MET A 36 0.94 -7.27 -28.35
C MET A 36 0.78 -8.46 -27.40
N ARG A 37 0.63 -8.12 -26.12
CA ARG A 37 0.28 -9.02 -25.02
C ARG A 37 -0.79 -8.31 -24.21
N ASN A 38 -1.54 -9.05 -23.42
CA ASN A 38 -2.43 -8.40 -22.45
C ASN A 38 -1.58 -7.69 -21.40
N GLN A 39 -1.96 -6.46 -21.05
CA GLN A 39 -1.34 -5.62 -20.02
C GLN A 39 0.15 -5.36 -20.32
N VAL A 40 0.43 -4.68 -21.44
CA VAL A 40 1.81 -4.45 -21.91
C VAL A 40 2.60 -3.54 -20.96
N LEU A 41 1.92 -2.55 -20.36
CA LEU A 41 2.56 -1.59 -19.46
C LEU A 41 2.87 -2.18 -18.07
N ASP A 42 2.15 -3.23 -17.68
CA ASP A 42 2.38 -3.97 -16.44
C ASP A 42 3.65 -4.84 -16.62
N LYS A 43 4.76 -4.33 -16.09
CA LYS A 43 6.10 -4.93 -16.27
C LYS A 43 6.41 -5.96 -15.20
N MET A 44 5.82 -5.85 -14.01
CA MET A 44 6.09 -6.77 -12.90
C MET A 44 5.18 -8.01 -12.99
N ASP A 45 5.70 -9.17 -12.62
CA ASP A 45 4.90 -10.41 -12.61
C ASP A 45 3.72 -10.31 -11.63
N LEU A 46 3.91 -9.61 -10.49
CA LEU A 46 2.86 -9.36 -9.51
C LEU A 46 1.71 -8.50 -10.05
N GLU A 47 1.99 -7.54 -10.92
CA GLU A 47 0.95 -6.71 -11.55
C GLU A 47 0.03 -7.58 -12.40
N ARG A 48 0.62 -8.47 -13.20
CA ARG A 48 -0.10 -9.39 -14.09
C ARG A 48 -0.90 -10.45 -13.34
N GLU A 49 -0.33 -11.01 -12.27
CA GLU A 49 -1.01 -12.03 -11.47
C GLU A 49 -2.21 -11.46 -10.71
N ARG A 50 -2.05 -10.28 -10.10
CA ARG A 50 -3.10 -9.63 -9.32
C ARG A 50 -4.04 -8.80 -10.18
N GLY A 51 -3.71 -8.54 -11.45
CA GLY A 51 -4.49 -7.72 -12.37
C GLY A 51 -4.54 -6.24 -12.00
N ILE A 52 -3.52 -5.74 -11.30
CA ILE A 52 -3.45 -4.35 -10.81
C ILE A 52 -2.15 -3.68 -11.28
N THR A 53 -2.23 -2.40 -11.62
CA THR A 53 -1.05 -1.56 -11.83
C THR A 53 -0.49 -1.16 -10.47
N ILE A 54 0.78 -1.47 -10.22
CA ILE A 54 1.50 -1.17 -8.97
C ILE A 54 2.38 0.05 -9.18
N LYS A 55 3.11 0.10 -10.29
CA LYS A 55 4.02 1.19 -10.62
C LYS A 55 3.52 1.98 -11.82
N MET A 56 3.56 3.31 -11.74
CA MET A 56 3.23 4.13 -12.91
C MET A 56 4.15 3.87 -14.10
N GLN A 57 3.61 3.92 -15.32
CA GLN A 57 4.40 3.72 -16.53
C GLN A 57 4.11 4.79 -17.60
N PRO A 58 5.11 5.60 -18.00
CA PRO A 58 4.96 6.53 -19.11
C PRO A 58 5.09 5.82 -20.46
N VAL A 59 4.28 6.24 -21.44
CA VAL A 59 4.36 5.80 -22.82
C VAL A 59 3.95 6.92 -23.77
N ARG A 60 4.68 7.03 -24.89
CA ARG A 60 4.42 7.96 -25.98
C ARG A 60 3.79 7.23 -27.16
N MET A 61 2.72 7.80 -27.67
CA MET A 61 2.00 7.36 -28.84
C MET A 61 1.98 8.48 -29.88
N ASN A 62 1.95 8.10 -31.16
CA ASN A 62 1.70 9.04 -32.25
C ASN A 62 0.27 8.84 -32.75
N TRP A 63 -0.49 9.94 -32.85
CA TRP A 63 -1.88 9.89 -33.32
C TRP A 63 -2.11 10.91 -34.41
N LYS A 64 -2.78 10.50 -35.48
CA LYS A 64 -3.16 11.39 -36.58
C LYS A 64 -4.64 11.72 -36.46
N SER A 65 -4.94 12.97 -36.15
CA SER A 65 -6.32 13.48 -36.09
C SER A 65 -6.54 14.43 -37.26
N GLY A 66 -7.38 14.01 -38.22
CA GLY A 66 -7.50 14.66 -39.52
C GLY A 66 -6.17 14.72 -40.27
N ASP A 67 -5.73 15.92 -40.65
CA ASP A 67 -4.46 16.13 -41.37
C ASP A 67 -3.26 16.46 -40.45
N LYS A 68 -3.45 16.44 -39.12
CA LYS A 68 -2.41 16.82 -38.15
C LYS A 68 -1.94 15.62 -37.35
N GLU A 69 -0.62 15.54 -37.16
CA GLU A 69 0.01 14.57 -36.26
C GLU A 69 0.18 15.16 -34.86
N PHE A 70 -0.17 14.34 -33.88
CA PHE A 70 -0.10 14.63 -32.45
C PHE A 70 0.76 13.59 -31.74
N ILE A 71 1.42 14.06 -30.68
CA ILE A 71 2.17 13.24 -29.74
C ILE A 71 1.34 13.15 -28.47
N LEU A 72 0.97 11.93 -28.10
CA LEU A 72 0.18 11.65 -26.93
C LEU A 72 1.07 10.95 -25.90
N ASN A 73 1.34 11.60 -24.78
CA ASN A 73 2.07 11.00 -23.67
C ASN A 73 1.05 10.56 -22.62
N LEU A 74 0.97 9.25 -22.41
CA LEU A 74 0.16 8.62 -21.38
C LEU A 74 1.06 8.29 -20.19
N ILE A 75 0.62 8.63 -18.98
CA ILE A 75 1.13 8.01 -17.75
C ILE A 75 0.04 7.08 -17.22
N ASP A 76 0.30 5.78 -17.26
CA ASP A 76 -0.60 4.81 -16.62
C ASP A 76 -0.40 4.86 -15.10
N THR A 77 -1.47 4.95 -14.32
CA THR A 77 -1.40 5.22 -12.88
C THR A 77 -2.00 4.10 -12.04
N PRO A 78 -1.47 3.76 -10.86
CA PRO A 78 -2.10 2.75 -9.99
C PRO A 78 -3.56 3.06 -9.64
N GLY A 79 -4.40 2.02 -9.54
CA GLY A 79 -5.82 2.16 -9.20
C GLY A 79 -6.12 2.04 -7.70
N HIS A 80 -5.17 1.54 -6.91
CA HIS A 80 -5.37 1.25 -5.48
C HIS A 80 -4.91 2.41 -4.60
N ILE A 81 -5.61 2.60 -3.47
CA ILE A 81 -5.43 3.75 -2.59
C ILE A 81 -4.06 3.85 -1.90
N ASP A 82 -3.47 2.71 -1.56
CA ASP A 82 -2.10 2.63 -1.03
C ASP A 82 -1.05 3.28 -1.96
N PHE A 83 -1.36 3.42 -3.24
CA PHE A 83 -0.52 4.06 -4.26
C PHE A 83 -1.01 5.45 -4.66
N SER A 84 -1.86 6.08 -3.83
CA SER A 84 -2.35 7.46 -4.04
C SER A 84 -1.20 8.47 -4.20
N TYR A 85 -0.07 8.23 -3.53
CA TYR A 85 1.15 9.02 -3.74
C TYR A 85 1.65 8.94 -5.19
N GLU A 86 1.65 7.76 -5.81
CA GLU A 86 2.02 7.60 -7.22
C GLU A 86 1.02 8.31 -8.14
N VAL A 87 -0.27 8.15 -7.87
CA VAL A 87 -1.31 8.85 -8.65
C VAL A 87 -1.10 10.36 -8.58
N SER A 88 -0.90 10.93 -7.38
CA SER A 88 -0.66 12.36 -7.21
C SER A 88 0.58 12.84 -7.98
N ARG A 89 1.66 12.05 -7.99
CA ARG A 89 2.88 12.34 -8.77
C ARG A 89 2.63 12.38 -10.27
N ALA A 90 1.92 11.37 -10.80
CA ALA A 90 1.58 11.30 -12.21
C ALA A 90 0.67 12.46 -12.65
N LEU A 91 -0.30 12.84 -11.81
CA LEU A 91 -1.22 13.94 -12.09
C LEU A 91 -0.48 15.29 -12.24
N LYS A 92 0.56 15.57 -11.44
CA LYS A 92 1.36 16.80 -11.59
C LYS A 92 2.17 16.83 -12.89
N ALA A 93 2.35 15.68 -13.55
CA ALA A 93 3.11 15.56 -14.79
C ALA A 93 2.24 15.66 -16.05
N VAL A 94 0.93 15.95 -15.94
CA VAL A 94 0.03 15.99 -17.09
C VAL A 94 -0.87 17.22 -17.09
N GLU A 95 -1.57 17.47 -18.19
CA GLU A 95 -2.56 18.56 -18.32
C GLU A 95 -4.02 18.07 -18.34
N GLY A 96 -4.23 16.76 -18.48
CA GLY A 96 -5.56 16.18 -18.50
C GLY A 96 -5.60 14.75 -17.98
N VAL A 97 -6.80 14.28 -17.69
CA VAL A 97 -7.05 12.93 -17.21
C VAL A 97 -8.23 12.30 -17.91
N VAL A 98 -8.11 11.01 -18.19
CA VAL A 98 -9.24 10.17 -18.58
C VAL A 98 -9.81 9.55 -17.30
N LEU A 99 -11.00 10.00 -16.91
CA LEU A 99 -11.74 9.42 -15.79
C LEU A 99 -12.52 8.20 -16.28
N LEU A 100 -12.00 7.01 -16.01
CA LEU A 100 -12.56 5.75 -16.49
C LEU A 100 -13.51 5.12 -15.46
N VAL A 101 -14.74 4.86 -15.89
CA VAL A 101 -15.79 4.25 -15.08
C VAL A 101 -16.34 3.01 -15.77
N ASP A 102 -16.44 1.90 -15.04
CA ASP A 102 -16.97 0.65 -15.55
C ASP A 102 -18.49 0.75 -15.78
N ALA A 103 -18.96 0.49 -17.01
CA ALA A 103 -20.37 0.50 -17.35
C ALA A 103 -21.19 -0.61 -16.65
N THR A 104 -20.57 -1.58 -15.98
CA THR A 104 -21.27 -2.60 -15.20
C THR A 104 -21.40 -2.20 -13.72
N GLN A 105 -20.35 -1.59 -13.16
CA GLN A 105 -20.27 -1.27 -11.73
C GLN A 105 -20.71 0.15 -11.40
N GLY A 106 -20.50 1.10 -12.30
CA GLY A 106 -20.74 2.54 -12.07
C GLY A 106 -19.65 3.20 -11.22
N ILE A 107 -19.94 4.42 -10.77
CA ILE A 107 -19.03 5.24 -9.94
C ILE A 107 -18.65 4.49 -8.66
N GLN A 108 -17.39 4.51 -8.22
CA GLN A 108 -16.97 3.88 -6.96
C GLN A 108 -16.38 4.91 -6.00
N ALA A 109 -16.19 4.56 -4.72
CA ALA A 109 -15.59 5.47 -3.73
C ALA A 109 -14.23 6.02 -4.19
N GLN A 110 -13.39 5.19 -4.81
CA GLN A 110 -12.10 5.63 -5.35
C GLN A 110 -12.26 6.55 -6.57
N THR A 111 -13.29 6.38 -7.40
CA THR A 111 -13.60 7.29 -8.53
C THR A 111 -13.76 8.72 -8.03
N LEU A 112 -14.47 8.91 -6.90
CA LEU A 112 -14.67 10.22 -6.28
C LEU A 112 -13.35 10.80 -5.75
N SER A 113 -12.55 9.98 -5.06
CA SER A 113 -11.26 10.42 -4.51
C SER A 113 -10.25 10.83 -5.59
N VAL A 114 -10.12 10.07 -6.68
CA VAL A 114 -9.18 10.42 -7.77
C VAL A 114 -9.69 11.60 -8.60
N LEU A 115 -11.01 11.74 -8.77
CA LEU A 115 -11.61 12.91 -9.39
C LEU A 115 -11.33 14.18 -8.57
N HIS A 116 -11.41 14.10 -7.24
CA HIS A 116 -11.06 15.20 -6.37
C HIS A 116 -9.58 15.62 -6.57
N LEU A 117 -8.65 14.67 -6.55
CA LEU A 117 -7.22 14.94 -6.80
C LEU A 117 -6.97 15.59 -8.17
N ALA A 118 -7.70 15.19 -9.20
CA ALA A 118 -7.59 15.79 -10.53
C ALA A 118 -8.13 17.23 -10.56
N ARG A 119 -9.24 17.49 -9.87
CA ARG A 119 -9.83 18.84 -9.74
C ARG A 119 -8.93 19.78 -8.92
N GLU A 120 -8.30 19.30 -7.85
CA GLU A 120 -7.34 20.10 -7.06
C GLU A 120 -6.12 20.56 -7.87
N GLN A 121 -5.81 19.87 -8.96
CA GLN A 121 -4.70 20.19 -9.85
C GLN A 121 -5.15 20.90 -11.14
N ASP A 122 -6.40 21.35 -11.20
CA ASP A 122 -6.99 22.05 -12.35
C ASP A 122 -6.84 21.29 -13.69
N LEU A 123 -6.84 19.95 -13.63
CA LEU A 123 -6.68 19.11 -14.81
C LEU A 123 -7.97 18.99 -15.61
N VAL A 124 -7.87 18.96 -16.93
CA VAL A 124 -9.02 18.69 -17.80
C VAL A 124 -9.47 17.24 -17.63
N VAL A 125 -10.71 17.04 -17.18
CA VAL A 125 -11.28 15.70 -16.98
C VAL A 125 -12.09 15.27 -18.21
N ILE A 126 -11.73 14.13 -18.80
CA ILE A 126 -12.48 13.47 -19.87
C ILE A 126 -13.16 12.22 -19.30
N PRO A 127 -14.49 12.25 -19.11
CA PRO A 127 -15.22 11.09 -18.61
C PRO A 127 -15.41 10.04 -19.69
N VAL A 128 -15.10 8.80 -19.33
CA VAL A 128 -15.16 7.66 -20.22
C VAL A 128 -15.80 6.48 -19.50
N LEU A 129 -16.79 5.88 -20.16
CA LEU A 129 -17.34 4.58 -19.78
C LEU A 129 -16.57 3.46 -20.45
N SER A 130 -16.16 2.47 -19.68
CA SER A 130 -15.48 1.26 -20.13
C SER A 130 -16.42 0.05 -20.12
N LYS A 131 -15.98 -1.05 -20.73
CA LYS A 131 -16.67 -2.36 -20.74
C LYS A 131 -18.10 -2.33 -21.31
N ILE A 132 -18.35 -1.46 -22.28
CA ILE A 132 -19.64 -1.40 -22.99
C ILE A 132 -19.98 -2.68 -23.75
N ASP A 133 -18.98 -3.53 -24.02
CA ASP A 133 -19.15 -4.86 -24.62
C ASP A 133 -19.79 -5.89 -23.68
N SER A 134 -19.87 -5.58 -22.37
CA SER A 134 -20.43 -6.49 -21.39
C SER A 134 -21.96 -6.56 -21.53
N PRO A 135 -22.57 -7.76 -21.47
CA PRO A 135 -24.03 -7.89 -21.44
C PRO A 135 -24.66 -7.32 -20.15
N LEU A 136 -23.86 -7.02 -19.14
CA LEU A 136 -24.28 -6.39 -17.89
C LEU A 136 -24.08 -4.87 -17.89
N ALA A 137 -23.65 -4.29 -19.01
CA ALA A 137 -23.41 -2.85 -19.12
C ALA A 137 -24.72 -2.07 -19.00
N ARG A 138 -24.74 -1.08 -18.11
CA ARG A 138 -25.82 -0.13 -17.86
C ARG A 138 -25.38 1.26 -18.36
N THR A 139 -25.07 1.33 -19.65
CA THR A 139 -24.40 2.48 -20.25
C THR A 139 -25.22 3.77 -20.11
N GLU A 140 -26.53 3.73 -20.35
CA GLU A 140 -27.41 4.91 -20.27
C GLU A 140 -27.50 5.43 -18.82
N ASP A 141 -27.80 4.54 -17.85
CA ASP A 141 -27.91 4.90 -16.44
C ASP A 141 -26.62 5.56 -15.91
N ILE A 142 -25.46 4.94 -16.18
CA ILE A 142 -24.19 5.42 -15.63
C ILE A 142 -23.71 6.69 -16.37
N LYS A 143 -24.10 6.89 -17.63
CA LYS A 143 -23.89 8.19 -18.30
C LYS A 143 -24.62 9.30 -17.56
N ALA A 144 -25.90 9.10 -17.24
CA ALA A 144 -26.68 10.07 -16.50
C ALA A 144 -26.05 10.36 -15.12
N ASP A 145 -25.61 9.32 -14.41
CA ASP A 145 -24.92 9.47 -13.12
C ASP A 145 -23.62 10.29 -13.23
N LEU A 146 -22.81 10.03 -14.28
CA LEU A 146 -21.57 10.76 -14.51
C LEU A 146 -21.81 12.20 -14.96
N SER A 147 -22.83 12.43 -15.78
CA SER A 147 -23.25 13.76 -16.21
C SER A 147 -23.61 14.62 -15.01
N LEU A 148 -24.35 14.05 -14.05
CA LEU A 148 -24.72 14.74 -12.83
C LEU A 148 -23.52 14.96 -11.88
N LEU A 149 -22.64 13.96 -11.72
CA LEU A 149 -21.43 14.08 -10.89
C LEU A 149 -20.45 15.16 -11.41
N LEU A 150 -20.34 15.28 -12.73
CA LEU A 150 -19.40 16.17 -13.39
C LEU A 150 -20.01 17.50 -13.79
N GLU A 151 -21.33 17.64 -13.70
CA GLU A 151 -22.10 18.81 -14.13
C GLU A 151 -21.88 19.15 -15.62
N ILE A 152 -21.92 18.12 -16.48
CA ILE A 152 -21.73 18.23 -17.94
C ILE A 152 -22.85 17.54 -18.70
N ASP A 153 -22.97 17.78 -20.00
CA ASP A 153 -23.93 17.07 -20.84
C ASP A 153 -23.52 15.60 -21.06
N GLU A 154 -24.50 14.69 -21.09
CA GLU A 154 -24.26 13.25 -21.34
C GLU A 154 -23.53 12.99 -22.66
N ASP A 155 -23.77 13.85 -23.65
CA ASP A 155 -23.12 13.80 -24.95
C ASP A 155 -21.61 13.98 -24.86
N GLU A 156 -21.08 14.56 -23.79
CA GLU A 156 -19.64 14.73 -23.58
C GLU A 156 -18.95 13.43 -23.13
N ILE A 157 -19.71 12.48 -22.57
CA ILE A 157 -19.21 11.23 -21.99
C ILE A 157 -18.95 10.22 -23.10
N ARG A 158 -17.69 9.81 -23.26
CA ARG A 158 -17.32 8.80 -24.26
C ARG A 158 -17.58 7.40 -23.75
N THR A 159 -17.91 6.51 -24.67
CA THR A 159 -18.10 5.08 -24.41
C THR A 159 -17.01 4.32 -25.13
N THR A 160 -16.36 3.40 -24.43
CA THR A 160 -15.26 2.62 -24.95
C THR A 160 -15.31 1.17 -24.47
N SER A 161 -14.71 0.28 -25.27
CA SER A 161 -14.33 -1.05 -24.80
C SER A 161 -12.85 -1.27 -25.06
N GLY A 162 -12.07 -1.42 -23.98
CA GLY A 162 -10.68 -1.85 -24.09
C GLY A 162 -10.53 -3.27 -24.68
N LYS A 163 -11.58 -4.10 -24.55
CA LYS A 163 -11.59 -5.48 -25.05
C LYS A 163 -11.81 -5.56 -26.55
N THR A 164 -12.77 -4.81 -27.10
CA THR A 164 -13.10 -4.84 -28.53
C THR A 164 -12.39 -3.75 -29.34
N GLY A 165 -11.97 -2.65 -28.70
CA GLY A 165 -11.43 -1.46 -29.38
C GLY A 165 -12.48 -0.42 -29.75
N GLU A 166 -13.76 -0.72 -29.53
CA GLU A 166 -14.84 0.21 -29.83
C GLU A 166 -14.67 1.53 -29.05
N GLY A 167 -14.86 2.66 -29.75
CA GLY A 167 -14.79 4.02 -29.20
C GLY A 167 -13.39 4.54 -28.85
N VAL A 168 -12.33 3.73 -28.97
CA VAL A 168 -10.98 4.15 -28.56
C VAL A 168 -10.39 5.19 -29.51
N ALA A 169 -10.59 5.06 -30.82
CA ALA A 169 -10.14 6.07 -31.79
C ALA A 169 -10.81 7.43 -31.55
N ASP A 170 -12.14 7.44 -31.34
CA ASP A 170 -12.89 8.65 -31.02
C ASP A 170 -12.42 9.29 -29.71
N LEU A 171 -12.08 8.46 -28.71
CA LEU A 171 -11.50 8.95 -27.46
C LEU A 171 -10.15 9.64 -27.67
N LEU A 172 -9.27 9.09 -28.52
CA LEU A 172 -7.99 9.73 -28.85
C LEU A 172 -8.18 11.10 -29.52
N ASP A 173 -9.18 11.23 -30.39
CA ASP A 173 -9.55 12.53 -30.98
C ASP A 173 -10.10 13.51 -29.93
N VAL A 174 -10.92 13.03 -28.99
CA VAL A 174 -11.38 13.87 -27.87
C VAL A 174 -10.22 14.34 -26.99
N ILE A 175 -9.25 13.48 -26.71
CA ILE A 175 -8.04 13.84 -25.95
C ILE A 175 -7.28 14.96 -26.66
N VAL A 176 -7.07 14.84 -27.98
CA VAL A 176 -6.42 15.87 -28.79
C VAL A 176 -7.15 17.22 -28.71
N ASN A 177 -8.47 17.19 -28.71
CA ASN A 177 -9.30 18.39 -28.75
C ASN A 177 -9.48 19.06 -27.38
N LYS A 178 -9.63 18.28 -26.31
CA LYS A 178 -9.95 18.79 -24.97
C LYS A 178 -8.73 19.02 -24.08
N VAL A 179 -7.74 18.13 -24.11
CA VAL A 179 -6.53 18.30 -23.29
C VAL A 179 -5.73 19.47 -23.87
N PRO A 180 -5.29 20.45 -23.07
CA PRO A 180 -4.51 21.56 -23.58
C PRO A 180 -3.09 21.09 -23.95
N ALA A 181 -2.43 21.84 -24.82
CA ALA A 181 -1.01 21.61 -25.06
C ALA A 181 -0.21 22.08 -23.83
N PRO A 182 0.97 21.49 -23.56
CA PRO A 182 1.85 21.97 -22.50
C PRO A 182 2.19 23.44 -22.70
N ASP A 183 2.13 24.22 -21.62
CA ASP A 183 2.53 25.61 -21.63
C ASP A 183 4.03 25.76 -21.88
N ILE A 184 4.39 26.80 -22.61
CA ILE A 184 5.78 27.11 -22.94
C ILE A 184 6.10 28.42 -22.23
N GLU A 185 6.63 28.30 -21.03
CA GLU A 185 7.22 29.41 -20.30
C GLU A 185 8.74 29.21 -20.23
N GLY A 186 9.49 30.31 -20.22
CA GLY A 186 10.94 30.28 -20.05
C GLY A 186 11.75 29.66 -21.21
N ASN A 187 13.07 29.84 -21.12
CA ASN A 187 14.04 29.25 -22.05
C ASN A 187 15.04 28.33 -21.34
N ASP A 188 15.20 28.49 -20.02
CA ASP A 188 16.12 27.71 -19.22
C ASP A 188 15.53 26.34 -18.91
N LEU A 189 16.39 25.31 -18.85
CA LEU A 189 15.92 23.96 -18.59
C LEU A 189 15.29 23.86 -17.20
N ARG A 190 14.03 23.43 -17.16
CA ARG A 190 13.37 22.90 -15.96
C ARG A 190 12.73 21.57 -16.29
N ALA A 191 13.26 20.49 -15.75
CA ALA A 191 12.63 19.17 -15.87
C ALA A 191 12.19 18.64 -14.50
N LEU A 192 10.90 18.33 -14.39
CA LEU A 192 10.30 17.73 -13.20
C LEU A 192 10.60 16.23 -13.19
N ILE A 193 11.21 15.75 -12.11
CA ILE A 193 11.40 14.31 -11.89
C ILE A 193 10.15 13.78 -11.20
N PHE A 194 9.34 13.00 -11.92
CA PHE A 194 8.11 12.42 -11.37
C PHE A 194 8.29 10.95 -10.96
N ASP A 195 9.29 10.25 -11.50
CA ASP A 195 9.66 8.91 -11.05
C ASP A 195 11.13 8.60 -11.39
N PHE A 196 11.65 7.47 -10.90
CA PHE A 196 12.97 6.98 -11.29
C PHE A 196 13.07 5.45 -11.20
N GLN A 197 14.12 4.92 -11.83
CA GLN A 197 14.52 3.52 -11.76
C GLN A 197 16.02 3.40 -11.53
N TYR A 198 16.42 2.41 -10.74
CA TYR A 198 17.84 2.09 -10.53
C TYR A 198 18.27 0.94 -11.44
N SER A 199 19.47 1.06 -12.05
CA SER A 199 20.13 0.03 -12.85
C SER A 199 21.59 -0.13 -12.42
N ASP A 200 22.05 -1.37 -12.21
CA ASP A 200 23.44 -1.66 -11.84
C ASP A 200 24.47 -1.19 -12.89
N HIS A 201 24.06 -1.26 -14.16
CA HIS A 201 24.92 -0.90 -15.30
C HIS A 201 24.81 0.58 -15.65
N ARG A 202 23.58 1.12 -15.69
CA ARG A 202 23.29 2.47 -16.20
C ARG A 202 23.18 3.53 -15.10
N GLY A 203 23.17 3.13 -13.83
CA GLY A 203 22.91 4.02 -12.71
C GLY A 203 21.44 4.40 -12.60
N ILE A 204 21.16 5.56 -12.04
CA ILE A 204 19.80 6.10 -11.89
C ILE A 204 19.29 6.58 -13.25
N VAL A 205 18.14 6.04 -13.66
CA VAL A 205 17.32 6.45 -14.81
C VAL A 205 16.17 7.30 -14.28
N LEU A 206 16.19 8.59 -14.59
CA LEU A 206 15.16 9.54 -14.16
C LEU A 206 14.02 9.52 -15.16
N PHE A 207 12.77 9.55 -14.70
CA PHE A 207 11.60 9.78 -15.54
C PHE A 207 11.18 11.22 -15.35
N VAL A 208 11.20 11.98 -16.45
CA VAL A 208 11.12 13.43 -16.41
C VAL A 208 10.06 13.98 -17.36
N ARG A 209 9.46 15.10 -16.95
CA ARG A 209 8.69 15.99 -17.81
C ARG A 209 9.47 17.28 -17.99
N ILE A 210 9.77 17.66 -19.22
CA ILE A 210 10.38 18.96 -19.50
C ILE A 210 9.29 20.03 -19.40
N ILE A 211 9.34 20.86 -18.36
CA ILE A 211 8.44 22.01 -18.20
C ILE A 211 8.96 23.19 -19.02
N GLU A 212 10.29 23.42 -19.00
CA GLU A 212 10.91 24.51 -19.73
C GLU A 212 12.26 24.10 -20.35
N GLY A 213 12.65 24.81 -21.40
CA GLY A 213 13.92 24.61 -22.09
C GLY A 213 14.03 23.29 -22.87
N VAL A 214 15.27 22.90 -23.16
CA VAL A 214 15.59 21.68 -23.91
C VAL A 214 16.80 21.03 -23.24
N LEU A 215 16.71 19.74 -22.98
CA LEU A 215 17.84 18.95 -22.49
C LEU A 215 18.42 18.12 -23.61
N LYS A 216 19.72 18.27 -23.90
CA LYS A 216 20.41 17.45 -24.89
C LYS A 216 21.25 16.36 -24.24
N ARG A 217 21.45 15.27 -24.98
CA ARG A 217 22.44 14.26 -24.62
C ARG A 217 23.83 14.87 -24.48
N GLY A 218 24.54 14.51 -23.41
CA GLY A 218 25.88 14.97 -23.07
C GLY A 218 25.92 16.33 -22.35
N GLU A 219 24.76 16.95 -22.12
CA GLU A 219 24.68 18.22 -21.39
C GLU A 219 24.91 18.00 -19.90
N LYS A 220 25.57 18.99 -19.27
CA LYS A 220 25.78 18.98 -17.82
C LYS A 220 24.68 19.77 -17.13
N VAL A 221 24.08 19.13 -16.13
CA VAL A 221 22.93 19.62 -15.39
C VAL A 221 23.15 19.42 -13.90
N THR A 222 22.30 20.03 -13.10
CA THR A 222 22.29 19.89 -11.64
C THR A 222 20.90 19.52 -11.16
N PHE A 223 20.85 18.75 -10.09
CA PHE A 223 19.67 18.68 -9.26
C PHE A 223 19.53 19.97 -8.46
N ALA A 224 18.32 20.52 -8.37
CA ALA A 224 18.07 21.79 -7.70
C ALA A 224 18.07 21.62 -6.18
N GLU A 225 17.44 20.55 -5.67
CA GLU A 225 17.36 20.27 -4.24
C GLU A 225 18.61 19.54 -3.74
N ALA A 226 19.02 18.47 -4.44
CA ALA A 226 20.20 17.70 -4.03
C ALA A 226 21.53 18.43 -4.29
N GLY A 227 21.58 19.38 -5.23
CA GLY A 227 22.78 20.12 -5.61
C GLY A 227 23.87 19.30 -6.34
N GLU A 228 23.65 18.00 -6.54
CA GLU A 228 24.60 17.12 -7.23
C GLU A 228 24.55 17.39 -8.74
N GLN A 229 25.73 17.53 -9.34
CA GLN A 229 25.89 17.77 -10.78
C GLN A 229 26.13 16.47 -11.53
N PHE A 230 25.54 16.34 -12.72
CA PHE A 230 25.72 15.16 -13.56
C PHE A 230 25.71 15.51 -15.04
N THR A 231 26.14 14.54 -15.85
CA THR A 231 26.03 14.62 -17.31
C THR A 231 24.89 13.72 -17.76
N ALA A 232 23.97 14.23 -18.58
CA ALA A 232 22.92 13.42 -19.19
C ALA A 232 23.54 12.47 -20.22
N LEU A 233 23.93 11.26 -19.80
CA LEU A 233 24.64 10.30 -20.65
C LEU A 233 23.78 9.83 -21.83
N GLU A 234 22.49 9.70 -21.56
CA GLU A 234 21.47 9.34 -22.53
C GLU A 234 20.16 10.05 -22.16
N THR A 235 19.44 10.45 -23.20
CA THR A 235 18.08 10.96 -23.12
C THR A 235 17.21 10.14 -24.06
N GLY A 236 15.93 9.95 -23.74
CA GLY A 236 15.04 9.18 -24.60
C GLY A 236 13.58 9.26 -24.18
N ILE A 237 12.75 8.56 -24.93
CA ILE A 237 11.29 8.47 -24.74
C ILE A 237 10.88 7.02 -24.56
N PHE A 238 9.64 6.77 -24.17
CA PHE A 238 9.09 5.43 -23.98
C PHE A 238 8.09 5.09 -25.09
N THR A 239 8.35 4.09 -25.93
CA THR A 239 7.50 3.76 -27.10
C THR A 239 7.25 2.25 -27.28
N PRO A 240 6.73 1.49 -26.30
CA PRO A 240 6.73 1.60 -24.82
C PRO A 240 8.05 1.16 -24.16
N GLU A 241 8.96 0.59 -24.95
CA GLU A 241 10.34 0.36 -24.55
C GLU A 241 11.12 1.68 -24.62
N GLU A 242 12.30 1.70 -24.00
CA GLU A 242 13.18 2.87 -24.06
C GLU A 242 13.72 3.08 -25.48
N GLU A 243 13.47 4.25 -26.04
CA GLU A 243 13.99 4.70 -27.34
C GLU A 243 14.85 5.94 -27.16
N THR A 244 16.14 5.82 -27.46
CA THR A 244 17.10 6.92 -27.33
C THR A 244 16.77 8.08 -28.28
N ARG A 245 16.88 9.30 -27.78
CA ARG A 245 16.71 10.55 -28.52
C ARG A 245 17.83 11.53 -28.21
N ASP A 246 18.16 12.38 -29.17
CA ASP A 246 19.26 13.35 -29.01
C ASP A 246 18.93 14.48 -28.03
N ALA A 247 17.65 14.78 -27.86
CA ALA A 247 17.15 15.81 -26.96
C ALA A 247 15.73 15.52 -26.49
N LEU A 248 15.36 16.11 -25.35
CA LEU A 248 14.00 16.24 -24.85
C LEU A 248 13.64 17.72 -24.80
N SER A 249 12.51 18.09 -25.39
CA SER A 249 12.05 19.47 -25.49
C SER A 249 10.84 19.75 -24.60
N VAL A 250 10.50 21.04 -24.40
CA VAL A 250 9.32 21.48 -23.65
C VAL A 250 8.07 20.66 -23.95
N GLY A 251 7.44 20.20 -22.88
CA GLY A 251 6.22 19.39 -22.89
C GLY A 251 6.44 17.90 -23.11
N GLU A 252 7.64 17.45 -23.48
CA GLU A 252 7.92 16.02 -23.66
C GLU A 252 8.14 15.31 -22.32
N ILE A 253 7.62 14.08 -22.25
CA ILE A 253 7.88 13.12 -21.19
C ILE A 253 8.90 12.09 -21.71
N GLY A 254 9.91 11.80 -20.91
CA GLY A 254 10.98 10.90 -21.30
C GLY A 254 11.83 10.45 -20.12
N TYR A 255 13.03 9.95 -20.44
CA TYR A 255 14.00 9.51 -19.44
C TYR A 255 15.37 10.14 -19.63
N ILE A 256 16.13 10.19 -18.52
CA ILE A 256 17.53 10.62 -18.49
C ILE A 256 18.37 9.57 -17.75
N ILE A 257 19.44 9.10 -18.38
CA ILE A 257 20.44 8.24 -17.73
C ILE A 257 21.54 9.11 -17.14
N THR A 258 21.68 9.07 -15.82
CA THR A 258 22.62 9.93 -15.08
C THR A 258 24.01 9.33 -14.92
N GLY A 259 24.13 8.00 -14.94
CA GLY A 259 25.36 7.27 -14.58
C GLY A 259 25.66 7.27 -13.07
N ILE A 260 24.85 7.94 -12.26
CA ILE A 260 25.00 7.98 -10.81
C ILE A 260 24.60 6.61 -10.25
N LYS A 261 25.52 5.94 -9.56
CA LYS A 261 25.27 4.64 -8.92
C LYS A 261 24.97 4.75 -7.43
N LYS A 262 25.23 5.90 -6.81
CA LYS A 262 25.05 6.07 -5.38
C LYS A 262 23.54 6.25 -5.07
N PRO A 263 22.95 5.36 -4.26
CA PRO A 263 21.57 5.47 -3.78
C PRO A 263 21.29 6.79 -3.05
N GLY A 264 20.04 7.26 -3.13
CA GLY A 264 19.54 8.35 -2.28
C GLY A 264 20.09 9.75 -2.60
N ILE A 265 20.71 9.94 -3.77
CA ILE A 265 21.12 11.28 -4.23
C ILE A 265 19.94 12.10 -4.74
N VAL A 266 19.00 11.46 -5.43
CA VAL A 266 17.86 12.15 -6.05
C VAL A 266 16.56 11.75 -5.37
N GLY A 267 15.74 12.74 -5.07
CA GLY A 267 14.37 12.57 -4.61
C GLY A 267 13.38 12.73 -5.75
N VAL A 268 12.22 12.07 -5.63
CA VAL A 268 11.12 12.36 -6.54
C VAL A 268 10.56 13.74 -6.22
N GLY A 269 10.38 14.58 -7.24
CA GLY A 269 9.95 15.97 -7.09
C GLY A 269 11.08 16.98 -7.15
N ASP A 270 12.33 16.51 -7.16
CA ASP A 270 13.46 17.35 -7.49
C ASP A 270 13.37 17.82 -8.95
N THR A 271 14.05 18.92 -9.24
CA THR A 271 14.07 19.57 -10.55
C THR A 271 15.47 19.46 -11.14
N VAL A 272 15.56 19.02 -12.39
CA VAL A 272 16.81 19.10 -13.17
C VAL A 272 16.89 20.49 -13.79
N LEU A 273 17.97 21.20 -13.50
CA LEU A 273 18.27 22.54 -14.01
C LEU A 273 19.56 22.56 -14.81
N SER A 274 19.69 23.53 -15.72
CA SER A 274 20.98 23.85 -16.33
C SER A 274 21.95 24.39 -15.27
N LEU A 275 23.24 24.00 -15.32
CA LEU A 275 24.27 24.38 -14.33
C LEU A 275 24.40 25.87 -14.02
N ARG A 276 24.05 26.74 -14.96
CA ARG A 276 24.20 28.20 -14.86
C ARG A 276 22.86 28.93 -14.74
N SER A 277 21.77 28.19 -14.65
CA SER A 277 20.44 28.79 -14.53
C SER A 277 20.25 29.33 -13.11
N ASN A 278 19.64 30.50 -13.00
CA ASN A 278 19.17 31.07 -11.73
C ASN A 278 17.66 30.81 -11.54
N THR A 279 17.06 29.92 -12.33
CA THR A 279 15.63 29.64 -12.25
C THR A 279 15.31 28.86 -10.98
N GLU A 280 14.22 29.24 -10.33
CA GLU A 280 13.73 28.55 -9.14
C GLU A 280 13.29 27.12 -9.47
N ALA A 281 13.54 26.21 -8.52
CA ALA A 281 13.08 24.83 -8.60
C ALA A 281 11.55 24.75 -8.67
N LEU A 282 11.04 23.71 -9.31
CA LEU A 282 9.61 23.45 -9.31
C LEU A 282 9.17 23.04 -7.89
N PRO A 283 7.91 23.34 -7.50
CA PRO A 283 7.37 22.87 -6.23
C PRO A 283 7.35 21.34 -6.22
N GLY A 284 8.18 20.74 -5.36
CA GLY A 284 8.38 19.30 -5.27
C GLY A 284 7.15 18.52 -4.76
N TYR A 285 7.37 17.22 -4.50
CA TYR A 285 6.35 16.38 -3.87
C TYR A 285 6.53 16.34 -2.36
N ARG A 286 5.45 16.02 -1.64
CA ARG A 286 5.55 15.69 -0.22
C ARG A 286 6.19 14.32 -0.08
N GLU A 287 7.12 14.17 0.86
CA GLU A 287 7.69 12.85 1.12
C GLU A 287 6.60 11.87 1.59
N PRO A 288 6.56 10.65 1.01
CA PRO A 288 5.62 9.62 1.44
C PRO A 288 5.97 9.17 2.85
N ARG A 289 5.03 9.30 3.80
CA ARG A 289 5.22 8.86 5.18
C ARG A 289 4.62 7.47 5.39
N PRO A 290 5.37 6.51 5.96
CA PRO A 290 4.82 5.22 6.36
C PRO A 290 3.69 5.38 7.36
N VAL A 291 2.58 4.71 7.12
CA VAL A 291 1.42 4.71 8.02
C VAL A 291 1.21 3.39 8.72
N ILE A 292 1.77 2.33 8.14
CA ILE A 292 1.78 0.99 8.72
C ILE A 292 3.22 0.57 8.95
N TRP A 293 3.47 -0.07 10.08
CA TRP A 293 4.77 -0.64 10.42
C TRP A 293 4.62 -2.12 10.76
N ALA A 294 5.48 -2.96 10.19
CA ALA A 294 5.56 -4.37 10.53
C ALA A 294 7.01 -4.81 10.65
N SER A 295 7.30 -5.72 11.57
CA SER A 295 8.62 -6.31 11.70
C SER A 295 8.75 -7.51 10.77
N VAL A 296 9.78 -7.49 9.94
CA VAL A 296 10.14 -8.48 8.93
C VAL A 296 11.43 -9.17 9.37
N TYR A 297 11.35 -10.47 9.59
CA TYR A 297 12.48 -11.32 9.98
C TYR A 297 12.70 -12.38 8.91
N PRO A 298 13.95 -12.79 8.65
CA PRO A 298 14.19 -13.95 7.82
C PRO A 298 13.84 -15.22 8.60
N GLU A 299 13.39 -16.27 7.92
CA GLU A 299 13.11 -17.57 8.55
C GLU A 299 14.40 -18.20 9.10
N SER A 300 15.50 -18.09 8.36
CA SER A 300 16.85 -18.41 8.82
C SER A 300 17.66 -17.15 9.14
N GLN A 301 18.37 -17.14 10.26
CA GLN A 301 19.27 -16.03 10.60
C GLN A 301 20.49 -15.93 9.68
N ASP A 302 20.81 -16.99 8.94
CA ASP A 302 21.86 -16.97 7.91
C ASP A 302 21.50 -16.00 6.77
N ASP A 303 20.20 -15.79 6.51
CA ASP A 303 19.70 -14.91 5.45
C ASP A 303 19.57 -13.45 5.89
N LEU A 304 19.96 -13.10 7.12
CA LEU A 304 19.87 -11.71 7.61
C LEU A 304 20.65 -10.71 6.73
N ALA A 305 21.83 -11.12 6.26
CA ALA A 305 22.64 -10.29 5.37
C ALA A 305 21.96 -10.10 4.01
N LEU A 306 21.35 -11.17 3.48
CA LEU A 306 20.59 -11.13 2.24
C LEU A 306 19.36 -10.23 2.39
N LEU A 307 18.57 -10.39 3.47
CA LEU A 307 17.42 -9.53 3.76
C LEU A 307 17.80 -8.04 3.81
N ARG A 308 18.92 -7.69 4.48
CA ARG A 308 19.40 -6.30 4.52
C ARG A 308 19.67 -5.77 3.11
N GLN A 309 20.42 -6.53 2.32
CA GLN A 309 20.78 -6.16 0.94
C GLN A 309 19.54 -6.03 0.04
N SER A 310 18.55 -6.93 0.22
CA SER A 310 17.30 -6.91 -0.53
C SER A 310 16.44 -5.69 -0.17
N LEU A 311 16.35 -5.33 1.11
CA LEU A 311 15.66 -4.11 1.55
C LEU A 311 16.34 -2.84 1.03
N GLU A 312 17.68 -2.79 1.04
CA GLU A 312 18.46 -1.69 0.45
C GLU A 312 18.17 -1.53 -1.05
N ARG A 313 18.13 -2.65 -1.79
CA ARG A 313 17.79 -2.66 -3.23
C ARG A 313 16.33 -2.32 -3.50
N LEU A 314 15.40 -2.75 -2.65
CA LEU A 314 13.99 -2.39 -2.81
C LEU A 314 13.74 -0.91 -2.53
N ARG A 315 14.37 -0.34 -1.49
CA ARG A 315 14.27 1.10 -1.19
C ARG A 315 14.81 1.98 -2.32
N LEU A 316 15.74 1.46 -3.12
CA LEU A 316 16.23 2.11 -4.33
C LEU A 316 15.20 2.14 -5.46
N MET A 317 14.26 1.19 -5.49
CA MET A 317 13.21 1.12 -6.50
C MET A 317 11.92 1.77 -6.03
N ASP A 318 11.71 1.80 -4.71
CA ASP A 318 10.53 2.31 -4.03
C ASP A 318 10.95 3.20 -2.86
N SER A 319 10.90 4.52 -3.10
CA SER A 319 11.24 5.53 -2.09
C SER A 319 10.29 5.58 -0.89
N SER A 320 9.12 4.94 -0.98
CA SER A 320 8.13 4.93 0.11
C SER A 320 8.44 3.89 1.19
N LEU A 321 9.27 2.89 0.88
CA LEU A 321 9.71 1.88 1.83
C LEU A 321 10.70 2.47 2.84
N SER A 322 10.35 2.42 4.12
CA SER A 322 11.24 2.73 5.23
C SER A 322 11.63 1.46 5.97
N TYR A 323 12.85 1.39 6.51
CA TYR A 323 13.22 0.28 7.39
C TYR A 323 14.27 0.67 8.44
N GLU A 324 14.21 0.00 9.59
CA GLU A 324 15.16 0.13 10.69
C GLU A 324 15.53 -1.26 11.23
N GLU A 325 16.76 -1.46 11.66
CA GLU A 325 17.14 -2.76 12.23
C GLU A 325 16.51 -2.97 13.62
N GLU A 326 15.97 -4.18 13.84
CA GLU A 326 15.37 -4.58 15.10
C GLU A 326 15.91 -5.94 15.57
N SER A 327 15.86 -6.18 16.88
CA SER A 327 16.16 -7.49 17.46
C SER A 327 15.02 -7.97 18.36
N SER A 328 14.70 -9.26 18.24
CA SER A 328 13.70 -9.97 19.02
C SER A 328 14.35 -11.17 19.70
N GLY A 329 14.00 -11.40 20.97
CA GLY A 329 14.54 -12.54 21.71
C GLY A 329 14.11 -13.91 21.16
N VAL A 330 13.06 -13.96 20.33
CA VAL A 330 12.53 -15.19 19.72
C VAL A 330 12.88 -15.29 18.23
N MET A 331 12.77 -14.19 17.49
CA MET A 331 12.94 -14.17 16.03
C MET A 331 14.37 -13.80 15.60
N GLY A 332 15.26 -13.51 16.56
CA GLY A 332 16.61 -13.05 16.26
C GLY A 332 16.62 -11.61 15.74
N ARG A 333 17.57 -11.29 14.86
CA ARG A 333 17.66 -9.98 14.21
C ARG A 333 16.75 -9.95 12.99
N GLY A 334 16.20 -8.77 12.71
CA GLY A 334 15.38 -8.50 11.54
C GLY A 334 15.27 -7.00 11.31
N PHE A 335 14.25 -6.59 10.57
CA PHE A 335 14.03 -5.20 10.21
C PHE A 335 12.59 -4.82 10.50
N ARG A 336 12.40 -3.64 11.06
CA ARG A 336 11.09 -3.02 11.13
C ARG A 336 10.89 -2.19 9.89
N CYS A 337 9.88 -2.53 9.10
CA CYS A 337 9.60 -1.91 7.82
C CYS A 337 8.33 -1.05 7.91
N GLY A 338 8.36 0.11 7.27
CA GLY A 338 7.25 1.05 7.14
C GLY A 338 6.68 1.05 5.72
N PHE A 339 5.35 1.07 5.62
CA PHE A 339 4.58 0.94 4.38
C PHE A 339 3.46 2.00 4.29
N LEU A 340 3.03 2.33 3.07
CA LEU A 340 1.89 3.21 2.79
C LEU A 340 0.52 2.60 3.07
N GLY A 341 0.44 1.27 3.18
CA GLY A 341 -0.79 0.54 3.43
C GLY A 341 -0.57 -0.97 3.41
N MET A 342 -1.67 -1.71 3.53
CA MET A 342 -1.66 -3.17 3.64
C MET A 342 -1.25 -3.84 2.34
N LEU A 343 -1.76 -3.37 1.20
CA LEU A 343 -1.42 -3.92 -0.11
C LEU A 343 0.05 -3.62 -0.44
N HIS A 344 0.53 -2.42 -0.09
CA HIS A 344 1.94 -2.09 -0.26
C HIS A 344 2.84 -3.03 0.57
N MET A 345 2.49 -3.32 1.83
CA MET A 345 3.18 -4.31 2.65
C MET A 345 3.20 -5.69 1.97
N GLU A 346 2.05 -6.18 1.52
CA GLU A 346 1.96 -7.48 0.84
C GLU A 346 2.86 -7.54 -0.39
N ILE A 347 2.82 -6.51 -1.25
CA ILE A 347 3.64 -6.45 -2.46
C ILE A 347 5.12 -6.48 -2.11
N ILE A 348 5.58 -5.65 -1.18
CA ILE A 348 7.00 -5.62 -0.77
C ILE A 348 7.43 -6.98 -0.20
N THR A 349 6.59 -7.60 0.63
CA THR A 349 6.91 -8.92 1.21
C THR A 349 6.98 -10.01 0.14
N GLU A 350 6.10 -9.97 -0.86
CA GLU A 350 6.10 -10.95 -1.94
C GLU A 350 7.27 -10.72 -2.92
N ARG A 351 7.65 -9.47 -3.17
CA ARG A 351 8.87 -9.14 -3.93
C ARG A 351 10.12 -9.65 -3.22
N LEU A 352 10.23 -9.49 -1.90
CA LEU A 352 11.34 -10.05 -1.13
C LEU A 352 11.45 -11.57 -1.26
N ARG A 353 10.31 -12.29 -1.25
CA ARG A 353 10.30 -13.74 -1.45
C ARG A 353 10.69 -14.14 -2.87
N ARG A 354 10.12 -13.49 -3.88
CA ARG A 354 10.27 -13.93 -5.28
C ARG A 354 11.52 -13.40 -5.97
N GLU A 355 11.80 -12.12 -5.81
CA GLU A 355 12.91 -11.46 -6.51
C GLU A 355 14.26 -11.73 -5.83
N PHE A 356 14.24 -11.96 -4.51
CA PHE A 356 15.46 -12.12 -3.72
C PHE A 356 15.57 -13.47 -3.00
N ASP A 357 14.60 -14.38 -3.18
CA ASP A 357 14.59 -15.73 -2.60
C ASP A 357 14.77 -15.74 -1.08
N VAL A 358 14.16 -14.75 -0.39
CA VAL A 358 14.22 -14.65 1.07
C VAL A 358 12.91 -15.14 1.66
N GLU A 359 12.96 -16.23 2.43
CA GLU A 359 11.82 -16.67 3.22
C GLU A 359 11.64 -15.79 4.46
N LEU A 360 10.41 -15.29 4.64
CA LEU A 360 10.11 -14.22 5.58
C LEU A 360 9.02 -14.56 6.59
N ILE A 361 9.20 -13.96 7.76
CA ILE A 361 8.26 -13.88 8.85
C ILE A 361 7.90 -12.40 9.03
N VAL A 362 6.63 -12.08 8.82
CA VAL A 362 6.12 -10.71 8.97
C VAL A 362 5.21 -10.71 10.18
N THR A 363 5.44 -9.78 11.12
CA THR A 363 4.55 -9.60 12.27
C THR A 363 3.27 -8.90 11.85
N LEU A 364 2.27 -8.89 12.73
CA LEU A 364 1.11 -8.05 12.49
C LEU A 364 1.51 -6.58 12.33
N PRO A 365 0.86 -5.87 11.38
CA PRO A 365 1.05 -4.45 11.19
C PRO A 365 0.57 -3.67 12.41
N THR A 366 1.25 -2.56 12.68
CA THR A 366 0.96 -1.61 13.74
C THR A 366 0.94 -0.20 13.17
N THR A 367 0.20 0.70 13.83
CA THR A 367 0.21 2.13 13.48
C THR A 367 1.11 2.92 14.43
N VAL A 368 1.33 4.18 14.09
CA VAL A 368 2.13 5.13 14.87
C VAL A 368 1.28 5.74 15.98
N TYR A 369 1.83 5.78 17.18
CA TYR A 369 1.27 6.47 18.33
C TYR A 369 2.18 7.60 18.78
N GLU A 370 1.59 8.72 19.16
CA GLU A 370 2.29 9.78 19.89
C GLU A 370 1.96 9.68 21.38
N VAL A 371 2.96 9.31 22.16
CA VAL A 371 2.85 9.13 23.61
C VAL A 371 3.43 10.36 24.30
N THR A 372 2.61 11.06 25.07
CA THR A 372 3.07 12.10 25.99
C THR A 372 3.30 11.48 27.35
N LEU A 373 4.53 11.52 27.84
CA LEU A 373 4.90 11.05 29.18
C LEU A 373 4.51 12.06 30.27
N LYS A 374 4.54 11.63 31.53
CA LYS A 374 4.23 12.50 32.69
C LYS A 374 5.14 13.73 32.84
N ASP A 375 6.35 13.65 32.33
CA ASP A 375 7.31 14.76 32.32
C ASP A 375 7.07 15.75 31.16
N GLY A 376 6.08 15.48 30.30
CA GLY A 376 5.75 16.28 29.12
C GLY A 376 6.53 15.89 27.86
N ALA A 377 7.45 14.92 27.91
CA ALA A 377 8.17 14.46 26.74
C ALA A 377 7.23 13.70 25.79
N ILE A 378 7.26 14.06 24.49
CA ILE A 378 6.49 13.39 23.44
C ILE A 378 7.41 12.37 22.76
N GLN A 379 6.96 11.13 22.66
CA GLN A 379 7.67 10.04 22.00
C GLN A 379 6.78 9.37 20.97
N THR A 380 7.35 9.14 19.78
CA THR A 380 6.69 8.38 18.72
C THR A 380 6.93 6.90 18.95
N VAL A 381 5.85 6.15 19.20
CA VAL A 381 5.86 4.72 19.50
C VAL A 381 5.16 3.96 18.39
N TYR A 382 5.85 2.97 17.85
CA TYR A 382 5.42 2.14 16.73
C TYR A 382 5.54 0.64 17.07
N THR A 383 5.82 0.30 18.34
CA THR A 383 5.93 -1.10 18.78
C THR A 383 5.44 -1.27 20.20
N PRO A 384 4.70 -2.36 20.48
CA PRO A 384 4.19 -2.65 21.82
C PRO A 384 5.28 -2.64 22.91
N THR A 385 6.50 -3.09 22.60
CA THR A 385 7.61 -3.14 23.57
C THR A 385 8.10 -1.78 24.05
N ARG A 386 8.01 -0.75 23.21
CA ARG A 386 8.33 0.65 23.56
C ARG A 386 7.11 1.41 24.09
N PHE A 387 5.95 0.77 24.09
CA PHE A 387 4.75 1.37 24.65
C PHE A 387 4.88 1.47 26.18
N PRO A 388 4.62 2.64 26.77
CA PRO A 388 4.80 2.87 28.20
C PRO A 388 3.94 1.92 29.03
N ASN A 389 4.35 1.64 30.26
CA ASN A 389 3.49 0.88 31.16
C ASN A 389 2.25 1.70 31.53
N ASP A 390 1.20 0.99 31.94
CA ASP A 390 -0.06 1.64 32.30
C ASP A 390 0.13 2.67 33.41
N GLY A 391 -0.32 3.90 33.14
CA GLY A 391 -0.20 5.02 34.05
C GLY A 391 1.13 5.79 33.98
N GLU A 392 2.07 5.44 33.08
CA GLU A 392 3.26 6.27 32.78
C GLU A 392 2.98 7.33 31.71
N ALA A 393 2.03 7.05 30.81
CA ALA A 393 1.56 8.01 29.80
C ALA A 393 0.59 9.03 30.42
N ALA A 394 0.79 10.31 30.12
CA ALA A 394 -0.15 11.39 30.39
C ALA A 394 -1.22 11.49 29.28
N GLY A 395 -0.84 11.21 28.03
CA GLY A 395 -1.74 11.19 26.88
C GLY A 395 -1.20 10.29 25.78
N ILE A 396 -2.08 9.67 25.01
CA ILE A 396 -1.73 8.84 23.87
C ILE A 396 -2.60 9.31 22.71
N ARG A 397 -1.99 9.63 21.59
CA ARG A 397 -2.67 9.93 20.34
C ARG A 397 -2.37 8.87 19.29
N GLU A 398 -3.34 8.59 18.43
CA GLU A 398 -3.19 7.67 17.31
C GLU A 398 -3.63 8.32 16.00
N GLN A 399 -3.18 7.74 14.89
CA GLN A 399 -3.55 8.18 13.55
C GLN A 399 -5.00 7.82 13.23
N TRP A 400 -5.77 8.80 12.76
CA TRP A 400 -7.14 8.59 12.28
C TRP A 400 -7.22 8.68 10.76
N VAL A 401 -8.25 8.07 10.21
CA VAL A 401 -8.59 8.14 8.79
C VAL A 401 -10.03 8.60 8.61
N ARG A 402 -10.28 9.35 7.55
CA ARG A 402 -11.62 9.61 7.03
C ARG A 402 -11.88 8.66 5.87
N ALA A 403 -12.73 7.69 6.10
CA ALA A 403 -13.17 6.68 5.16
C ALA A 403 -14.44 7.14 4.42
N SER A 404 -14.42 7.04 3.09
CA SER A 404 -15.59 7.18 2.23
C SER A 404 -16.01 5.79 1.75
N ILE A 405 -17.17 5.33 2.22
CA ILE A 405 -17.75 4.04 1.87
C ILE A 405 -18.94 4.29 0.95
N LEU A 406 -18.91 3.73 -0.26
CA LEU A 406 -20.04 3.78 -1.18
C LEU A 406 -20.65 2.40 -1.30
N ALA A 407 -21.93 2.25 -0.97
CA ALA A 407 -22.62 0.96 -1.02
C ALA A 407 -24.10 1.13 -1.39
N PRO A 408 -24.76 0.10 -1.95
CA PRO A 408 -26.20 0.10 -2.11
C PRO A 408 -26.91 0.25 -0.76
N SER A 409 -27.99 1.04 -0.74
CA SER A 409 -28.73 1.40 0.48
C SER A 409 -29.23 0.20 1.29
N GLY A 410 -29.45 -0.96 0.65
CA GLY A 410 -29.84 -2.20 1.31
C GLY A 410 -28.77 -2.82 2.23
N HIS A 411 -27.48 -2.47 2.07
CA HIS A 411 -26.39 -3.03 2.89
C HIS A 411 -26.04 -2.20 4.13
N LEU A 412 -26.67 -1.03 4.30
CA LEU A 412 -26.40 -0.12 5.42
C LEU A 412 -26.61 -0.78 6.79
N SER A 413 -27.59 -1.66 6.90
CA SER A 413 -27.89 -2.37 8.17
C SER A 413 -26.74 -3.25 8.66
N GLY A 414 -25.86 -3.72 7.76
CA GLY A 414 -24.66 -4.47 8.12
C GLY A 414 -23.41 -3.58 8.27
N ILE A 415 -23.32 -2.50 7.49
CA ILE A 415 -22.17 -1.58 7.50
C ILE A 415 -22.13 -0.76 8.79
N MET A 416 -23.28 -0.27 9.26
CA MET A 416 -23.33 0.57 10.47
C MET A 416 -22.84 -0.17 11.73
N PRO A 417 -23.27 -1.41 12.02
CA PRO A 417 -22.69 -2.21 13.11
C PRO A 417 -21.19 -2.46 12.95
N LEU A 418 -20.71 -2.72 11.72
CA LEU A 418 -19.28 -2.92 11.45
C LEU A 418 -18.48 -1.67 11.79
N LEU A 419 -18.92 -0.49 11.35
CA LEU A 419 -18.29 0.79 11.70
C LEU A 419 -18.23 0.96 13.23
N HIS A 420 -19.32 0.71 13.93
CA HIS A 420 -19.34 0.81 15.39
C HIS A 420 -18.40 -0.19 16.09
N GLU A 421 -18.32 -1.44 15.61
CA GLU A 421 -17.37 -2.45 16.12
C GLU A 421 -15.91 -1.99 15.95
N HIS A 422 -15.64 -1.28 14.86
CA HIS A 422 -14.33 -0.74 14.51
C HIS A 422 -14.12 0.72 14.95
N GLU A 423 -14.89 1.18 15.95
CA GLU A 423 -14.76 2.52 16.53
C GLU A 423 -14.95 3.68 15.54
N GLY A 424 -15.58 3.41 14.40
CA GLY A 424 -15.90 4.39 13.39
C GLY A 424 -17.09 5.26 13.77
N MET A 425 -16.96 6.55 13.49
CA MET A 425 -17.95 7.59 13.71
C MET A 425 -18.42 8.10 12.35
N VAL A 426 -19.72 7.97 12.08
CA VAL A 426 -20.31 8.52 10.85
C VAL A 426 -20.37 10.04 10.98
N VAL A 427 -19.71 10.74 10.07
CA VAL A 427 -19.70 12.20 9.94
C VAL A 427 -20.85 12.65 9.05
N GLU A 428 -20.96 11.99 7.90
CA GLU A 428 -21.92 12.38 6.86
C GLU A 428 -22.46 11.15 6.17
N THR A 429 -23.70 11.25 5.69
CA THR A 429 -24.33 10.22 4.87
C THR A 429 -25.13 10.92 3.78
N GLU A 430 -24.79 10.63 2.53
CA GLU A 430 -25.41 11.22 1.36
C GLU A 430 -25.94 10.12 0.45
N THR A 431 -27.14 10.30 -0.09
CA THR A 431 -27.68 9.40 -1.11
C THR A 431 -27.26 9.91 -2.48
N MET A 432 -26.49 9.10 -3.19
CA MET A 432 -26.08 9.35 -4.55
C MET A 432 -27.27 9.28 -5.51
N PRO A 433 -27.20 9.96 -6.67
CA PRO A 433 -28.29 9.96 -7.66
C PRO A 433 -28.71 8.56 -8.13
N ASP A 434 -27.76 7.63 -8.18
CA ASP A 434 -27.96 6.23 -8.55
C ASP A 434 -28.63 5.37 -7.45
N GLY A 435 -29.03 6.00 -6.33
CA GLY A 435 -29.69 5.36 -5.19
C GLY A 435 -28.74 4.64 -4.23
N ARG A 436 -27.42 4.66 -4.47
CA ARG A 436 -26.41 4.20 -3.50
C ARG A 436 -26.24 5.24 -2.40
N THR A 437 -25.73 4.81 -1.27
CA THR A 437 -25.44 5.69 -0.14
C THR A 437 -23.93 5.80 0.04
N GLN A 438 -23.43 7.02 0.03
CA GLN A 438 -22.09 7.37 0.48
C GLN A 438 -22.13 7.64 1.98
N ILE A 439 -21.22 6.99 2.71
CA ILE A 439 -21.02 7.17 4.14
C ILE A 439 -19.61 7.70 4.34
N ILE A 440 -19.49 8.90 4.89
CA ILE A 440 -18.22 9.44 5.36
C ILE A 440 -18.10 9.10 6.84
N ALA A 441 -17.11 8.29 7.19
CA ALA A 441 -16.85 7.87 8.55
C ALA A 441 -15.41 8.16 8.96
N GLU A 442 -15.20 8.63 10.17
CA GLU A 442 -13.88 8.81 10.76
C GLU A 442 -13.60 7.68 11.74
N MET A 443 -12.43 7.04 11.63
CA MET A 443 -12.07 5.92 12.48
C MET A 443 -10.56 5.85 12.73
N PRO A 444 -10.10 5.19 13.81
CA PRO A 444 -8.69 4.93 14.02
C PRO A 444 -8.10 4.05 12.90
N LEU A 445 -6.92 4.40 12.39
CA LEU A 445 -6.22 3.59 11.38
C LEU A 445 -5.97 2.15 11.87
N ARG A 446 -5.72 2.00 13.18
CA ARG A 446 -5.61 0.69 13.85
C ARG A 446 -6.81 -0.22 13.59
N GLU A 447 -8.02 0.32 13.66
CA GLU A 447 -9.24 -0.45 13.46
C GLU A 447 -9.52 -0.70 11.97
N MET A 448 -9.14 0.23 11.09
CA MET A 448 -9.18 0.02 9.64
C MET A 448 -8.30 -1.17 9.22
N MET A 449 -7.11 -1.30 9.80
CA MET A 449 -6.19 -2.42 9.52
C MET A 449 -6.66 -3.78 10.07
N ARG A 450 -7.69 -3.83 10.92
CA ARG A 450 -8.20 -5.06 11.55
C ARG A 450 -9.14 -5.83 10.61
N ASN A 451 -8.71 -6.13 9.38
CA ASN A 451 -9.53 -6.80 8.35
C ASN A 451 -10.86 -6.08 8.07
N PHE A 452 -10.93 -4.76 8.26
CA PHE A 452 -12.16 -4.00 8.04
C PHE A 452 -12.63 -4.10 6.60
N PHE A 453 -11.71 -3.97 5.64
CA PHE A 453 -12.02 -4.04 4.22
C PHE A 453 -12.62 -5.39 3.79
N ASP A 454 -12.05 -6.49 4.25
CA ASP A 454 -12.56 -7.84 3.93
C ASP A 454 -13.94 -8.07 4.56
N LYS A 455 -14.14 -7.63 5.81
CA LYS A 455 -15.46 -7.68 6.46
C LYS A 455 -16.48 -6.82 5.73
N LEU A 456 -16.10 -5.62 5.30
CA LEU A 456 -16.95 -4.71 4.54
C LEU A 456 -17.39 -5.36 3.22
N LYS A 457 -16.44 -5.89 2.45
CA LYS A 457 -16.72 -6.64 1.21
C LYS A 457 -17.64 -7.82 1.45
N ASN A 458 -17.42 -8.61 2.50
CA ASN A 458 -18.26 -9.77 2.80
C ASN A 458 -19.71 -9.36 3.13
N ILE A 459 -19.90 -8.34 3.98
CA ILE A 459 -21.22 -7.84 4.37
C ILE A 459 -21.96 -7.23 3.17
N SER A 460 -21.24 -6.56 2.28
CA SER A 460 -21.80 -5.96 1.09
C SER A 460 -21.88 -6.91 -0.10
N SER A 461 -21.52 -8.19 0.03
CA SER A 461 -21.39 -9.12 -1.11
C SER A 461 -20.49 -8.58 -2.24
N GLY A 462 -19.48 -7.79 -1.90
CA GLY A 462 -18.55 -7.13 -2.84
C GLY A 462 -19.05 -5.81 -3.43
N PHE A 463 -20.28 -5.37 -3.15
CA PHE A 463 -20.84 -4.13 -3.72
C PHE A 463 -20.38 -2.83 -3.05
N ALA A 464 -19.80 -2.90 -1.85
CA ALA A 464 -19.25 -1.72 -1.18
C ALA A 464 -17.84 -1.45 -1.71
N SER A 465 -17.58 -0.19 -2.06
CA SER A 465 -16.23 0.32 -2.29
C SER A 465 -15.82 1.24 -1.15
N LEU A 466 -14.52 1.29 -0.91
CA LEU A 466 -13.89 2.05 0.16
C LEU A 466 -12.75 2.88 -0.42
N SER A 467 -12.72 4.16 -0.07
CA SER A 467 -11.53 5.00 -0.08
C SER A 467 -11.33 5.62 1.31
N TYR A 468 -10.13 6.06 1.63
CA TYR A 468 -9.82 6.74 2.88
C TYR A 468 -8.67 7.71 2.71
N GLU A 469 -8.71 8.80 3.46
CA GLU A 469 -7.62 9.74 3.60
C GLU A 469 -7.16 9.80 5.05
N GLN A 470 -5.90 10.15 5.25
CA GLN A 470 -5.35 10.34 6.59
C GLN A 470 -5.74 11.72 7.10
N ILE A 471 -6.24 11.77 8.34
CA ILE A 471 -6.60 13.03 9.01
C ILE A 471 -5.67 13.27 10.20
N GLU A 472 -5.97 14.23 11.07
CA GLU A 472 -5.13 14.52 12.23
C GLU A 472 -5.07 13.36 13.25
N MET A 473 -4.02 13.33 14.06
CA MET A 473 -3.94 12.43 15.21
C MET A 473 -4.89 12.88 16.32
N ARG A 474 -5.62 11.93 16.91
CA ARG A 474 -6.58 12.17 18.01
C ARG A 474 -6.28 11.28 19.21
N ASP A 475 -6.87 11.62 20.35
CA ASP A 475 -6.70 10.85 21.59
C ASP A 475 -7.15 9.40 21.42
N ALA A 476 -6.27 8.47 21.82
CA ALA A 476 -6.42 7.04 21.64
C ALA A 476 -6.79 6.36 22.95
N ASN A 477 -7.85 5.55 22.94
CA ASN A 477 -8.25 4.77 24.11
C ASN A 477 -7.71 3.32 24.08
N VAL A 478 -6.39 3.21 24.06
CA VAL A 478 -5.67 1.94 23.90
C VAL A 478 -4.89 1.55 25.16
N THR A 479 -4.48 0.29 25.23
CA THR A 479 -3.58 -0.24 26.26
C THR A 479 -2.68 -1.34 25.69
N ARG A 480 -1.56 -1.61 26.35
CA ARG A 480 -0.67 -2.71 25.99
C ARG A 480 -1.23 -4.02 26.54
N LEU A 481 -1.32 -5.02 25.67
CA LEU A 481 -1.66 -6.40 25.98
C LEU A 481 -0.40 -7.26 25.87
N ASP A 482 0.10 -7.70 27.02
CA ASP A 482 1.30 -8.54 27.14
C ASP A 482 0.90 -10.01 27.26
N ILE A 483 1.64 -10.91 26.60
CA ILE A 483 1.44 -12.35 26.71
C ILE A 483 2.55 -12.99 27.54
N LEU A 484 2.16 -13.74 28.56
CA LEU A 484 3.03 -14.48 29.46
C LEU A 484 2.91 -15.97 29.19
N ILE A 485 4.02 -16.64 28.92
CA ILE A 485 4.07 -18.10 28.75
C ILE A 485 4.99 -18.65 29.82
N ALA A 486 4.45 -19.54 30.67
CA ALA A 486 5.13 -20.02 31.86
C ALA A 486 5.69 -18.90 32.76
N GLU A 487 4.90 -17.81 32.91
CA GLU A 487 5.24 -16.64 33.73
C GLU A 487 6.38 -15.76 33.16
N GLU A 488 6.92 -16.09 31.98
CA GLU A 488 7.86 -15.25 31.24
C GLU A 488 7.14 -14.43 30.16
N LEU A 489 7.47 -13.14 30.04
CA LEU A 489 6.92 -12.26 29.00
C LEU A 489 7.40 -12.71 27.63
N SER A 490 6.48 -12.77 26.67
CA SER A 490 6.76 -12.96 25.26
C SER A 490 6.48 -11.66 24.49
N PRO A 491 7.51 -10.80 24.29
CA PRO A 491 7.36 -9.53 23.59
C PRO A 491 6.76 -9.68 22.18
N ALA A 492 7.07 -10.78 21.51
CA ALA A 492 6.66 -11.05 20.14
C ALA A 492 5.15 -11.23 19.96
N PHE A 493 4.40 -11.56 21.03
CA PHE A 493 2.94 -11.63 21.00
C PHE A 493 2.27 -10.42 21.68
N SER A 494 3.05 -9.45 22.14
CA SER A 494 2.51 -8.25 22.77
C SER A 494 1.86 -7.37 21.71
N ARG A 495 0.73 -6.74 22.02
CA ARG A 495 -0.07 -5.93 21.08
C ARG A 495 -0.57 -4.66 21.74
N ILE A 496 -0.87 -3.63 20.95
CA ILE A 496 -1.60 -2.44 21.41
C ILE A 496 -3.05 -2.60 20.97
N VAL A 497 -3.97 -2.62 21.93
CA VAL A 497 -5.37 -2.99 21.70
C VAL A 497 -6.30 -1.94 22.27
N SER A 498 -7.50 -1.84 21.71
CA SER A 498 -8.57 -1.03 22.30
C SER A 498 -8.92 -1.52 23.69
N LYS A 499 -9.12 -0.60 24.63
CA LYS A 499 -9.66 -0.96 25.96
C LYS A 499 -11.05 -1.58 25.87
N ARG A 500 -11.84 -1.28 24.83
CA ARG A 500 -13.19 -1.85 24.62
C ARG A 500 -13.13 -3.35 24.33
N ARG A 501 -12.08 -3.81 23.64
CA ARG A 501 -11.93 -5.19 23.15
C ARG A 501 -10.85 -5.99 23.88
N LEU A 502 -10.26 -5.40 24.92
CA LEU A 502 -9.18 -5.99 25.70
C LEU A 502 -9.49 -7.44 26.17
N GLU A 503 -10.70 -7.69 26.69
CA GLU A 503 -11.07 -9.03 27.18
C GLU A 503 -11.27 -10.07 26.07
N GLU A 504 -11.79 -9.64 24.93
CA GLU A 504 -12.04 -10.48 23.75
C GLU A 504 -10.70 -10.92 23.16
N GLU A 505 -9.84 -9.96 22.80
CA GLU A 505 -8.53 -10.23 22.19
C GLU A 505 -7.60 -11.01 23.13
N ALA A 506 -7.62 -10.69 24.44
CA ALA A 506 -6.87 -11.44 25.44
C ALA A 506 -7.27 -12.92 25.48
N ARG A 507 -8.57 -13.21 25.38
CA ARG A 507 -9.09 -14.58 25.43
C ARG A 507 -8.77 -15.34 24.15
N GLU A 508 -9.01 -14.73 22.99
CA GLU A 508 -8.72 -15.32 21.68
C GLU A 508 -7.25 -15.72 21.56
N MET A 509 -6.33 -14.81 21.89
CA MET A 509 -4.90 -15.07 21.83
C MET A 509 -4.48 -16.23 22.74
N VAL A 510 -4.98 -16.25 23.98
CA VAL A 510 -4.61 -17.28 24.97
C VAL A 510 -5.15 -18.66 24.58
N VAL A 511 -6.36 -18.74 24.00
CA VAL A 511 -6.93 -19.99 23.47
C VAL A 511 -6.14 -20.46 22.24
N LYS A 512 -5.85 -19.57 21.31
CA LYS A 512 -5.04 -19.86 20.11
C LYS A 512 -3.67 -20.44 20.47
N LEU A 513 -2.98 -19.82 21.42
CA LEU A 513 -1.69 -20.31 21.93
C LEU A 513 -1.81 -21.67 22.64
N LYS A 514 -2.88 -21.91 23.41
CA LYS A 514 -3.10 -23.19 24.09
C LYS A 514 -3.23 -24.34 23.10
N ASP A 515 -3.93 -24.12 22.00
CA ASP A 515 -4.21 -25.16 21.01
C ASP A 515 -2.98 -25.47 20.13
N MET A 516 -2.10 -24.49 19.94
CA MET A 516 -0.90 -24.65 19.11
C MET A 516 0.36 -25.06 19.88
N LEU A 517 0.50 -24.70 21.16
CA LEU A 517 1.70 -25.00 21.94
C LEU A 517 1.76 -26.49 22.35
N PRO A 518 2.93 -27.15 22.22
CA PRO A 518 3.07 -28.55 22.59
C PRO A 518 3.01 -28.74 24.10
N LYS A 519 2.51 -29.91 24.53
CA LYS A 519 2.50 -30.28 25.96
C LYS A 519 3.94 -30.43 26.48
N GLN A 520 4.17 -29.94 27.70
CA GLN A 520 5.46 -30.07 28.41
C GLN A 520 5.36 -31.08 29.55
N LEU A 521 6.50 -31.45 30.16
CA LEU A 521 6.52 -32.31 31.36
C LEU A 521 5.92 -31.63 32.61
N PHE A 522 5.76 -30.30 32.56
CA PHE A 522 5.13 -29.47 33.58
C PHE A 522 3.91 -28.74 32.99
N VAL A 523 3.10 -28.13 33.86
CA VAL A 523 1.91 -27.38 33.44
C VAL A 523 2.38 -26.04 32.91
N VAL A 524 2.05 -25.75 31.65
CA VAL A 524 2.36 -24.44 31.04
C VAL A 524 1.15 -23.54 31.25
N LYS A 525 1.35 -22.41 31.94
CA LYS A 525 0.35 -21.35 32.05
C LYS A 525 0.54 -20.39 30.88
N ILE A 526 -0.54 -20.05 30.19
CA ILE A 526 -0.58 -19.02 29.17
C ILE A 526 -1.49 -17.95 29.71
N GLN A 527 -1.00 -16.71 29.83
CA GLN A 527 -1.75 -15.63 30.45
C GLN A 527 -1.62 -14.36 29.63
N ALA A 528 -2.72 -13.66 29.46
CA ALA A 528 -2.74 -12.31 28.89
C ALA A 528 -2.81 -11.31 30.03
N LYS A 529 -1.88 -10.34 30.04
CA LYS A 529 -1.71 -9.33 31.07
C LYS A 529 -1.85 -7.94 30.47
N SER A 530 -2.59 -7.07 31.13
CA SER A 530 -2.69 -5.64 30.80
C SER A 530 -3.04 -4.89 32.08
N GLN A 531 -2.62 -3.64 32.23
CA GLN A 531 -2.92 -2.82 33.43
C GLN A 531 -2.47 -3.49 34.74
N GLY A 532 -1.34 -4.19 34.70
CA GLY A 532 -0.81 -4.91 35.86
C GLY A 532 -1.61 -6.15 36.29
N ARG A 533 -2.73 -6.47 35.64
CA ARG A 533 -3.61 -7.59 35.98
C ARG A 533 -3.65 -8.64 34.87
N ILE A 534 -3.95 -9.88 35.25
CA ILE A 534 -4.22 -10.96 34.29
C ILE A 534 -5.67 -10.82 33.81
N ILE A 535 -5.85 -10.59 32.51
CA ILE A 535 -7.16 -10.43 31.86
C ILE A 535 -7.75 -11.80 31.49
N ALA A 536 -6.93 -12.67 30.89
CA ALA A 536 -7.32 -14.01 30.49
C ALA A 536 -6.19 -15.01 30.79
N GLY A 537 -6.53 -16.29 30.95
CA GLY A 537 -5.52 -17.31 31.20
C GLY A 537 -6.01 -18.73 30.92
N GLU A 538 -5.14 -19.51 30.28
CA GLU A 538 -5.34 -20.93 29.96
C GLU A 538 -4.17 -21.76 30.48
N LYS A 539 -4.38 -23.08 30.54
CA LYS A 539 -3.36 -24.03 31.02
C LYS A 539 -3.25 -25.22 30.10
N ILE A 540 -2.02 -25.54 29.69
CA ILE A 540 -1.71 -26.77 28.99
C ILE A 540 -1.37 -27.84 30.02
N SER A 541 -2.11 -28.96 29.98
CA SER A 541 -1.90 -30.09 30.87
C SER A 541 -0.50 -30.69 30.67
N ALA A 542 0.21 -30.93 31.78
CA ALA A 542 1.50 -31.58 31.77
C ALA A 542 1.42 -33.03 31.27
N MET A 543 2.30 -33.43 30.36
CA MET A 543 2.50 -34.83 29.97
C MET A 543 2.70 -35.70 31.22
N ARG A 544 2.06 -36.87 31.23
CA ARG A 544 2.08 -37.77 32.39
C ARG A 544 2.29 -39.19 31.92
N LYS A 545 3.34 -39.83 32.42
CA LYS A 545 3.49 -41.29 32.35
C LYS A 545 2.52 -41.93 33.33
N ASP A 546 1.82 -42.98 32.92
CA ASP A 546 1.08 -43.82 33.86
C ASP A 546 2.07 -44.63 34.71
N VAL A 547 2.41 -44.09 35.87
CA VAL A 547 3.33 -44.72 36.84
C VAL A 547 2.64 -45.83 37.64
N THR A 548 1.33 -46.01 37.48
CA THR A 548 0.53 -47.00 38.21
C THR A 548 0.07 -48.17 37.33
N GLY A 549 0.19 -48.07 36.01
CA GLY A 549 -0.34 -49.05 35.06
C GLY A 549 0.25 -50.47 35.16
N TYR A 550 1.46 -50.63 35.72
CA TYR A 550 2.09 -51.93 35.96
C TYR A 550 1.87 -52.47 37.39
N LEU A 551 1.09 -51.77 38.23
CA LEU A 551 0.80 -52.20 39.59
C LEU A 551 -0.46 -53.06 39.64
N TYR A 552 -0.27 -54.37 39.65
CA TYR A 552 -1.33 -55.37 39.85
C TYR A 552 -1.57 -55.59 41.36
N GLY A 553 -2.28 -54.67 42.03
CA GLY A 553 -2.60 -54.81 43.45
C GLY A 553 -3.37 -53.63 44.09
N GLY A 554 -4.00 -53.90 45.24
CA GLY A 554 -4.83 -52.97 46.01
C GLY A 554 -4.06 -52.05 46.98
N ASP A 555 -2.74 -52.17 47.08
CA ASP A 555 -1.93 -51.38 48.02
C ASP A 555 -1.82 -49.91 47.58
N ILE A 556 -2.64 -49.07 48.23
CA ILE A 556 -2.73 -47.62 48.01
C ILE A 556 -1.39 -46.92 48.33
N THR A 557 -0.58 -47.45 49.24
CA THR A 557 0.66 -46.79 49.68
C THR A 557 1.72 -46.77 48.59
N ARG A 558 1.88 -47.88 47.83
CA ARG A 558 2.77 -47.96 46.67
C ARG A 558 2.33 -47.02 45.54
N LYS A 559 1.02 -46.95 45.28
CA LYS A 559 0.45 -46.00 44.31
C LYS A 559 0.75 -44.56 44.73
N LYS A 560 0.47 -44.18 45.99
CA LYS A 560 0.77 -42.84 46.54
C LYS A 560 2.26 -42.48 46.41
N LYS A 561 3.19 -43.39 46.74
CA LYS A 561 4.63 -43.14 46.66
C LYS A 561 5.10 -42.79 45.24
N LEU A 562 4.61 -43.50 44.22
CA LEU A 562 4.96 -43.21 42.82
C LEU A 562 4.34 -41.90 42.33
N LEU A 563 3.11 -41.61 42.75
CA LEU A 563 2.44 -40.33 42.45
C LEU A 563 3.16 -39.14 43.09
N GLU A 564 3.61 -39.27 44.33
CA GLU A 564 4.39 -38.22 45.00
C GLU A 564 5.75 -38.01 44.32
N LYS A 565 6.43 -39.08 43.90
CA LYS A 565 7.69 -38.98 43.15
C LYS A 565 7.48 -38.25 41.82
N GLN A 566 6.41 -38.57 41.09
CA GLN A 566 6.04 -37.88 39.86
C GLN A 566 5.70 -36.40 40.11
N LYS A 567 4.96 -36.08 41.18
CA LYS A 567 4.61 -34.71 41.57
C LYS A 567 5.85 -33.87 41.91
N LYS A 568 6.79 -34.42 42.70
CA LYS A 568 8.08 -33.77 43.01
C LYS A 568 8.92 -33.53 41.75
N GLY A 569 8.97 -34.52 40.85
CA GLY A 569 9.66 -34.40 39.55
C GLY A 569 9.10 -33.26 38.71
N LYS A 570 7.76 -33.16 38.58
CA LYS A 570 7.11 -32.06 37.85
C LYS A 570 7.35 -30.69 38.47
N LYS A 571 7.36 -30.57 39.81
CA LYS A 571 7.69 -29.32 40.51
C LYS A 571 9.12 -28.86 40.23
N LYS A 572 10.08 -29.80 40.19
CA LYS A 572 11.47 -29.52 39.85
C LYS A 572 11.64 -29.15 38.37
N ALA A 573 10.86 -29.78 37.48
CA ALA A 573 10.84 -29.46 36.06
C ALA A 573 10.28 -28.05 35.79
N LEU A 574 9.23 -27.63 36.49
CA LEU A 574 8.69 -26.27 36.39
C LEU A 574 9.72 -25.21 36.81
N ALA A 575 10.40 -25.41 37.94
CA ALA A 575 11.36 -24.42 38.47
C ALA A 575 12.63 -24.23 37.60
N ARG A 576 12.91 -25.14 36.66
CA ARG A 576 14.05 -25.07 35.74
C ARG A 576 13.62 -25.00 34.28
N GLY A 577 12.32 -25.08 34.01
CA GLY A 577 11.78 -25.27 32.68
C GLY A 577 11.47 -23.93 32.05
N ARG A 578 12.31 -23.51 31.10
CA ARG A 578 11.90 -22.49 30.13
C ARG A 578 11.07 -23.15 29.05
N VAL A 579 9.96 -22.53 28.69
CA VAL A 579 9.16 -22.99 27.56
C VAL A 579 9.78 -22.41 26.30
N HIS A 580 10.49 -23.24 25.55
CA HIS A 580 10.88 -22.88 24.20
C HIS A 580 9.66 -23.00 23.30
N ILE A 581 9.32 -21.90 22.63
CA ILE A 581 8.23 -21.86 21.66
C ILE A 581 8.81 -22.37 20.34
N PRO A 582 8.34 -23.53 19.83
CA PRO A 582 8.85 -24.02 18.56
C PRO A 582 8.58 -22.97 17.47
N HIS A 583 9.57 -22.78 16.61
CA HIS A 583 9.48 -21.84 15.50
C HIS A 583 8.19 -22.03 14.70
N GLU A 584 7.88 -23.28 14.29
CA GLU A 584 6.65 -23.60 13.56
C GLU A 584 5.35 -23.19 14.27
N VAL A 585 5.30 -23.28 15.60
CA VAL A 585 4.13 -22.90 16.39
C VAL A 585 4.00 -21.39 16.42
N PHE A 586 5.10 -20.69 16.66
CA PHE A 586 5.16 -19.24 16.60
C PHE A 586 4.71 -18.73 15.21
N MET A 587 5.22 -19.38 14.15
CA MET A 587 4.86 -19.09 12.76
C MET A 587 3.38 -19.30 12.48
N LYS A 588 2.78 -20.39 12.96
CA LYS A 588 1.35 -20.63 12.80
C LYS A 588 0.54 -19.57 13.53
N VAL A 589 0.91 -19.17 14.74
CA VAL A 589 0.18 -18.14 15.50
C VAL A 589 0.21 -16.79 14.76
N MET A 590 1.36 -16.44 14.17
CA MET A 590 1.53 -15.20 13.40
C MET A 590 0.86 -15.22 12.02
N ARG A 591 0.80 -16.38 11.33
CA ARG A 591 0.21 -16.52 9.98
C ARG A 591 -1.30 -16.76 9.95
N SER A 592 -1.91 -17.16 11.08
CA SER A 592 -3.33 -17.61 11.14
C SER A 592 -4.31 -16.52 11.54
N GLU A 593 -4.12 -15.30 11.04
CA GLU A 593 -5.07 -14.19 11.16
C GLU A 593 -5.26 -13.54 9.79
#